data_AF-A0A2I1HAD5-F1
#
_entry.id   AF-A0A2I1HAD5-F1
#
_cell.length_a   1.000
_cell.length_b   1.000
_cell.length_c   1.000
_cell.angle_alpha   90.00
_cell.angle_beta   90.00
_cell.angle_gamma   90.00
#
_symmetry.space_group_name_H-M   'P 1'
#
loop_
_entity.id
_entity.type
_entity.pdbx_description
1 polymer ?
#
loop_
_entity_poly.entity_id
_entity_poly.type
_entity_poly.pdbx_seq_one_letter_code
_entity_poly.pdbx_strand_id
1 'polypeptide(L)'
;MLFTEAKRFTNEQKNTLNGITTFLGEESLQYMISVFSHCNKKQTKDPEYFKNSCWNEPTKAFINSLDNRWAISLDTEEFPPGNLVHEKCLKELENHITNIDGVFTNYLFKKAQKMQEETARKVKEDE
;
A
#
# COMPACT_ATOMS: atom_id res chain seq x y z
N MET A 1 -1.12 3.01 -0.31
CA MET A 1 -0.59 1.95 0.57
C MET A 1 -1.48 1.83 1.80
N LEU A 2 -1.60 0.64 2.37
CA LEU A 2 -2.40 0.39 3.58
C LEU A 2 -1.50 -0.19 4.67
N PHE A 3 -1.43 0.46 5.83
CA PHE A 3 -0.58 0.02 6.94
C PHE A 3 -1.35 -0.92 7.87
N THR A 4 -0.71 -2.01 8.26
CA THR A 4 -1.29 -3.04 9.14
C THR A 4 -0.27 -3.47 10.18
N GLU A 5 -0.65 -3.59 11.45
CA GLU A 5 0.24 -4.17 12.44
C GLU A 5 0.44 -5.67 12.20
N ALA A 6 1.70 -6.11 12.19
CA ALA A 6 2.13 -7.49 11.95
C ALA A 6 1.40 -8.56 12.80
N LYS A 7 0.98 -8.21 14.01
CA LYS A 7 0.37 -9.15 14.98
C LYS A 7 -1.15 -9.07 15.04
N ARG A 8 -1.77 -8.11 14.35
CA ARG A 8 -3.20 -7.82 14.47
C ARG A 8 -3.79 -7.69 13.09
N PHE A 9 -4.22 -8.83 12.54
CA PHE A 9 -5.22 -8.82 11.47
C PHE A 9 -6.62 -9.01 12.06
N THR A 10 -7.42 -7.95 12.14
CA THR A 10 -8.74 -7.91 12.76
C THR A 10 -9.82 -7.53 11.73
N ASN A 11 -11.09 -7.56 12.14
CA ASN A 11 -12.20 -7.09 11.32
C ASN A 11 -12.03 -5.62 10.87
N GLU A 12 -11.18 -4.85 11.52
CA GLU A 12 -10.89 -3.46 11.17
C GLU A 12 -10.23 -3.32 9.79
N GLN A 13 -9.25 -4.16 9.43
CA GLN A 13 -8.68 -4.09 8.08
C GLN A 13 -9.70 -4.47 7.02
N LYS A 14 -10.54 -5.48 7.31
CA LYS A 14 -11.60 -5.88 6.38
C LYS A 14 -12.59 -4.74 6.16
N ASN A 15 -13.00 -4.05 7.22
CA ASN A 15 -13.90 -2.91 7.12
C ASN A 15 -13.25 -1.72 6.39
N THR A 16 -11.96 -1.47 6.66
CA THR A 16 -11.19 -0.43 5.97
C THR A 16 -11.13 -0.71 4.47
N LEU A 17 -10.82 -1.95 4.09
CA LEU A 17 -10.77 -2.34 2.68
C LEU A 17 -12.14 -2.15 2.01
N ASN A 18 -13.21 -2.63 2.66
CA ASN A 18 -14.57 -2.46 2.15
C ASN A 18 -14.95 -0.98 1.99
N GLY A 19 -14.54 -0.12 2.93
CA GLY A 19 -14.74 1.32 2.82
C GLY A 19 -14.01 1.91 1.60
N ILE A 20 -12.76 1.51 1.38
CA ILE A 20 -11.98 1.99 0.24
C ILE A 20 -12.57 1.48 -1.08
N THR A 21 -12.90 0.20 -1.20
CA THR A 21 -13.46 -0.34 -2.47
C THR A 21 -14.85 0.21 -2.74
N THR A 22 -15.66 0.45 -1.71
CA THR A 22 -16.96 1.13 -1.86
C THR A 22 -16.80 2.54 -2.42
N PHE A 23 -15.78 3.28 -1.98
CA PHE A 23 -15.58 4.67 -2.36
C PHE A 23 -14.81 4.83 -3.69
N LEU A 24 -13.74 4.07 -3.88
CA LEU A 24 -12.85 4.18 -5.04
C LEU A 24 -13.18 3.18 -6.16
N GLY A 25 -13.92 2.12 -5.86
CA GLY A 25 -14.17 0.99 -6.74
C GLY A 25 -13.23 -0.20 -6.44
N GLU A 26 -13.67 -1.41 -6.79
CA GLU A 26 -12.89 -2.65 -6.63
C GLU A 26 -11.54 -2.61 -7.36
N GLU A 27 -11.48 -1.91 -8.50
CA GLU A 27 -10.23 -1.73 -9.28
C GLU A 27 -9.12 -1.03 -8.48
N SER A 28 -9.46 -0.28 -7.42
CA SER A 28 -8.46 0.38 -6.57
C SER A 28 -7.49 -0.59 -5.89
N LEU A 29 -7.92 -1.85 -5.67
CA LEU A 29 -7.08 -2.89 -5.06
C LEU A 29 -5.82 -3.21 -5.89
N GLN A 30 -5.89 -3.03 -7.21
CA GLN A 30 -4.77 -3.26 -8.13
C GLN A 30 -3.62 -2.27 -7.91
N TYR A 31 -3.89 -1.14 -7.25
CA TYR A 31 -2.93 -0.07 -6.99
C TYR A 31 -2.51 0.01 -5.52
N MET A 32 -2.97 -0.94 -4.69
CA MET A 32 -2.66 -0.98 -3.27
C MET A 32 -1.49 -1.92 -2.97
N ILE A 33 -0.72 -1.54 -1.95
CA ILE A 33 0.36 -2.30 -1.35
C ILE A 33 0.08 -2.34 0.15
N SER A 34 0.10 -3.53 0.75
CA SER A 34 0.00 -3.68 2.21
C SER A 34 1.36 -3.48 2.87
N VAL A 35 1.46 -2.66 3.91
CA VAL A 35 2.71 -2.42 4.62
C VAL A 35 2.55 -2.86 6.06
N PHE A 36 3.33 -3.86 6.49
CA PHE A 36 3.28 -4.38 7.85
C PHE A 36 4.19 -3.57 8.77
N SER A 37 3.60 -2.95 9.80
CA SER A 37 4.31 -2.24 10.85
C SER A 37 4.51 -3.11 12.09
N HIS A 38 5.38 -2.66 13.00
CA HIS A 38 5.69 -3.34 14.25
C HIS A 38 6.20 -4.79 14.07
N CYS A 39 6.86 -5.07 12.95
CA CYS A 39 7.63 -6.29 12.75
C CYS A 39 8.85 -6.26 13.67
N ASN A 40 9.07 -7.33 14.44
CA ASN A 40 10.30 -7.47 15.21
C ASN A 40 11.49 -7.80 14.30
N LYS A 41 12.70 -7.65 14.83
CA LYS A 41 13.97 -7.94 14.15
C LYS A 41 14.00 -9.27 13.38
N LYS A 42 13.42 -10.35 13.92
CA LYS A 42 13.41 -11.67 13.27
C LYS A 42 12.46 -11.67 12.07
N GLN A 43 11.26 -11.10 12.23
CA GLN A 43 10.28 -10.96 11.16
C GLN A 43 10.80 -10.08 10.01
N THR A 44 11.49 -8.98 10.32
CA THR A 44 12.04 -8.06 9.32
C THR A 44 13.19 -8.67 8.53
N LYS A 45 14.03 -9.50 9.19
CA LYS A 45 15.18 -10.16 8.53
C LYS A 45 14.78 -11.38 7.70
N ASP A 46 13.74 -12.07 8.11
CA ASP A 46 13.31 -13.34 7.54
C ASP A 46 11.82 -13.26 7.11
N PRO A 47 11.57 -12.87 5.85
CA PRO A 47 10.23 -12.81 5.28
C PRO A 47 9.47 -14.14 5.32
N GLU A 48 10.16 -15.28 5.21
CA GLU A 48 9.50 -16.60 5.27
C GLU A 48 9.03 -16.89 6.69
N TYR A 49 9.88 -16.61 7.69
CA TYR A 49 9.49 -16.68 9.09
C TYR A 49 8.31 -15.75 9.39
N PHE A 50 8.33 -14.51 8.85
CA PHE A 50 7.21 -13.58 9.05
C PHE A 50 5.89 -14.14 8.51
N LYS A 51 5.88 -14.63 7.27
CA LYS A 51 4.68 -15.28 6.69
C LYS A 51 4.19 -16.44 7.55
N ASN A 52 5.10 -17.35 7.92
CA ASN A 52 4.74 -18.55 8.67
C ASN A 52 4.27 -18.26 10.11
N SER A 53 4.77 -17.19 10.72
CA SER A 53 4.45 -16.85 12.12
C SER A 53 3.26 -15.91 12.29
N CYS A 54 2.97 -15.05 11.30
CA CYS A 54 1.97 -14.00 11.43
C CYS A 54 0.77 -14.14 10.49
N TRP A 55 0.89 -14.86 9.37
CA TRP A 55 -0.18 -14.89 8.38
C TRP A 55 -1.17 -16.02 8.66
N ASN A 56 -2.30 -15.63 9.24
CA ASN A 56 -3.50 -16.46 9.28
C ASN A 56 -4.26 -16.42 7.94
N GLU A 57 -5.25 -17.28 7.76
CA GLU A 57 -6.05 -17.34 6.52
C GLU A 57 -6.66 -15.98 6.11
N PRO A 58 -7.25 -15.18 7.02
CA PRO A 58 -7.70 -13.84 6.68
C PRO A 58 -6.60 -12.94 6.12
N THR A 59 -5.40 -12.97 6.71
CA THR A 59 -4.25 -12.18 6.24
C THR A 59 -3.82 -12.64 4.86
N LYS A 60 -3.75 -13.95 4.61
CA LYS A 60 -3.39 -14.50 3.29
C LYS A 60 -4.40 -14.08 2.24
N ALA A 61 -5.70 -14.23 2.51
CA ALA A 61 -6.76 -13.82 1.61
C ALA A 61 -6.69 -12.31 1.29
N PHE A 62 -6.39 -11.50 2.30
CA PHE A 62 -6.18 -10.06 2.14
C PHE A 62 -4.97 -9.73 1.27
N ILE A 63 -3.81 -10.33 1.52
CA ILE A 63 -2.62 -10.09 0.69
C ILE A 63 -2.83 -10.59 -0.75
N ASN A 64 -3.55 -11.70 -0.93
CA ASN A 64 -3.91 -12.22 -2.24
C ASN A 64 -4.84 -11.26 -3.01
N SER A 65 -5.77 -10.58 -2.33
CA SER A 65 -6.64 -9.58 -2.98
C SER A 65 -5.88 -8.34 -3.46
N LEU A 66 -4.69 -8.10 -2.87
CA LEU A 66 -3.76 -7.07 -3.29
C LEU A 66 -2.68 -7.63 -4.24
N ASP A 67 -2.93 -8.79 -4.86
CA ASP A 67 -2.03 -9.44 -5.82
C ASP A 67 -0.61 -9.58 -5.25
N ASN A 68 -0.54 -10.04 -4.01
CA ASN A 68 0.69 -10.32 -3.28
C ASN A 68 1.64 -9.12 -3.14
N ARG A 69 1.13 -7.89 -3.27
CA ARG A 69 1.90 -6.66 -2.99
C ARG A 69 1.92 -6.36 -1.51
N TRP A 70 3.06 -6.63 -0.87
CA TRP A 70 3.25 -6.31 0.53
C TRP A 70 4.70 -5.99 0.87
N ALA A 71 4.90 -5.17 1.90
CA ALA A 71 6.22 -4.81 2.40
C ALA A 71 6.23 -4.78 3.93
N ILE A 72 7.42 -4.70 4.51
CA ILE A 72 7.62 -4.47 5.94
C ILE A 72 8.09 -3.03 6.14
N SER A 73 7.43 -2.32 7.05
CA SER A 73 7.94 -1.04 7.56
C SER A 73 9.13 -1.31 8.46
N LEU A 74 10.25 -0.67 8.16
CA LEU A 74 11.47 -0.77 8.94
C LEU A 74 11.39 0.09 10.21
N ASP A 75 12.04 -0.39 11.27
CA ASP A 75 12.47 0.46 12.38
C ASP A 75 13.88 0.98 12.06
N THR A 76 14.01 2.30 11.92
CA THR A 76 15.29 2.94 11.55
C THR A 76 16.31 2.97 12.68
N GLU A 77 15.91 2.77 13.93
CA GLU A 77 16.83 2.60 15.06
C GLU A 77 17.48 1.22 15.02
N GLU A 78 16.69 0.17 14.74
CA GLU A 78 17.21 -1.20 14.60
C GLU A 78 17.94 -1.44 13.27
N PHE A 79 17.48 -0.79 12.20
CA PHE A 79 17.96 -0.95 10.83
C PHE A 79 18.29 0.43 10.22
N PRO A 80 19.42 1.04 10.59
CA PRO A 80 19.81 2.35 10.07
C PRO A 80 20.14 2.29 8.56
N PRO A 81 20.14 3.45 7.87
CA PRO A 81 20.56 3.54 6.48
C PRO A 81 21.93 2.89 6.22
N GLY A 82 22.08 2.19 5.09
CA GLY A 82 23.28 1.40 4.78
C GLY A 82 23.28 -0.02 5.36
N ASN A 83 22.30 -0.39 6.20
CA ASN A 83 22.10 -1.78 6.59
C ASN A 83 21.54 -2.60 5.41
N LEU A 84 22.08 -3.79 5.17
CA LEU A 84 21.62 -4.66 4.07
C LEU A 84 20.12 -4.98 4.11
N VAL A 85 19.54 -5.14 5.30
CA VAL A 85 18.10 -5.38 5.50
C VAL A 85 17.29 -4.14 5.14
N HIS A 86 17.80 -2.96 5.49
CA HIS A 86 17.18 -1.68 5.15
C HIS A 86 17.08 -1.53 3.62
N GLU A 87 18.21 -1.68 2.94
CA GLU A 87 18.29 -1.57 1.48
C GLU A 87 17.41 -2.62 0.79
N LYS A 88 17.36 -3.84 1.31
CA LYS A 88 16.52 -4.91 0.78
C LYS A 88 15.04 -4.54 0.88
N CYS A 89 14.56 -4.11 2.05
CA CYS A 89 13.14 -3.78 2.23
C CYS A 89 12.73 -2.56 1.39
N LEU A 90 13.59 -1.56 1.24
CA LEU A 90 13.31 -0.43 0.34
C LEU A 90 13.20 -0.89 -1.12
N LYS A 91 14.13 -1.73 -1.58
CA LYS A 91 14.08 -2.28 -2.95
C LYS A 91 12.83 -3.12 -3.19
N GLU A 92 12.40 -3.92 -2.22
CA GLU A 92 11.15 -4.69 -2.33
C GLU A 92 9.93 -3.77 -2.46
N LEU A 93 9.84 -2.72 -1.63
CA LEU A 93 8.77 -1.73 -1.72
C LEU A 93 8.80 -0.97 -3.06
N GLU A 94 9.99 -0.54 -3.50
CA GLU A 94 10.19 0.11 -4.78
C GLU A 94 9.73 -0.78 -5.93
N ASN A 95 10.12 -2.06 -5.94
CA ASN A 95 9.69 -3.02 -6.95
C ASN A 95 8.16 -3.15 -7.00
N HIS A 96 7.48 -3.15 -5.84
CA HIS A 96 6.02 -3.17 -5.82
C HIS A 96 5.40 -1.90 -6.42
N ILE A 97 6.01 -0.73 -6.18
CA ILE A 97 5.53 0.55 -6.74
C ILE A 97 5.76 0.59 -8.25
N THR A 98 6.95 0.21 -8.73
CA THR A 98 7.31 0.28 -10.16
C THR A 98 6.55 -0.73 -11.01
N ASN A 99 6.09 -1.83 -10.41
CA ASN A 99 5.30 -2.86 -11.10
C ASN A 99 3.80 -2.53 -11.15
N ILE A 100 3.34 -1.46 -10.52
CA ILE A 100 1.94 -1.00 -10.69
C ILE A 100 1.83 -0.29 -12.04
N ASP A 101 0.86 -0.73 -12.85
CA ASP A 101 0.63 -0.14 -14.17
C ASP A 101 -0.12 1.19 -14.05
N GLY A 102 0.61 2.28 -14.26
CA GLY A 102 0.06 3.63 -14.28
C GLY A 102 -0.34 4.18 -12.90
N VAL A 103 -1.19 5.19 -12.92
CA VAL A 103 -1.69 5.86 -11.71
C VAL A 103 -3.18 5.59 -11.60
N PHE A 104 -3.61 5.19 -10.40
CA PHE A 104 -5.01 4.95 -10.13
C PHE A 104 -5.86 6.17 -10.50
N THR A 105 -6.90 5.94 -11.30
CA THR A 105 -7.90 6.94 -11.62
C THR A 105 -9.27 6.30 -11.68
N ASN A 106 -10.30 7.07 -11.31
CA ASN A 106 -11.68 6.69 -11.50
C ASN A 106 -12.48 7.89 -12.00
N TYR A 107 -13.82 7.74 -12.09
CA TYR A 107 -14.70 8.82 -12.52
C TYR A 107 -14.58 10.09 -11.65
N LEU A 108 -14.43 9.94 -10.33
CA LEU A 108 -14.33 11.08 -9.41
C LEU A 108 -13.08 11.91 -9.71
N PHE A 109 -11.93 11.25 -9.88
CA PHE A 109 -10.68 11.93 -10.23
C PHE A 109 -10.75 12.58 -11.62
N LYS A 110 -11.29 11.86 -12.62
CA LYS A 110 -11.46 12.42 -13.98
C LYS A 110 -12.37 13.65 -13.98
N LYS A 111 -13.43 13.65 -13.16
CA LYS A 111 -14.34 14.79 -13.03
C LYS A 111 -13.65 15.98 -12.36
N ALA A 112 -12.91 15.74 -11.28
CA ALA A 112 -12.16 16.79 -10.59
C ALA A 112 -11.10 17.43 -11.50
N GLN A 113 -10.38 16.62 -12.27
CA GLN A 113 -9.40 17.11 -13.25
C GLN A 113 -10.04 18.03 -14.30
N LYS A 114 -11.16 17.62 -14.89
CA LYS A 114 -11.89 18.45 -15.87
C LYS A 114 -12.32 19.79 -15.29
N MET A 115 -12.86 19.80 -14.06
CA MET A 115 -13.26 21.04 -13.39
C MET A 115 -12.05 21.97 -13.15
N GLN A 116 -10.91 21.41 -12.77
CA GLN A 116 -9.68 22.17 -12.57
C GLN A 116 -9.17 22.79 -13.88
N GLU A 117 -9.18 22.02 -14.97
CA GLU A 117 -8.79 22.50 -16.30
C GLU A 117 -9.72 23.60 -16.82
N GLU A 118 -11.04 23.45 -16.65
CA GLU A 118 -12.03 24.46 -17.03
C GLU A 118 -11.85 25.76 -16.23
N THR A 119 -11.60 25.64 -14.93
CA THR A 119 -11.34 26.80 -14.06
C THR A 119 -10.06 27.52 -14.49
N ALA A 120 -9.00 26.78 -14.79
CA ALA A 120 -7.73 27.34 -15.26
C ALA A 120 -7.83 28.01 -16.63
N ARG A 121 -8.71 27.52 -17.53
CA ARG A 121 -8.97 28.17 -18.82
C ARG A 121 -9.66 29.52 -18.66
N LYS A 122 -10.71 29.58 -17.83
CA LYS A 122 -11.44 30.83 -17.56
C LYS A 122 -10.53 31.91 -16.98
N VAL A 123 -9.68 31.56 -16.01
CA VAL A 123 -8.72 32.52 -15.42
C VAL A 123 -7.78 33.12 -16.47
N LYS A 124 -7.35 32.35 -17.48
CA LYS A 124 -6.48 32.86 -18.56
C LYS A 124 -7.20 33.69 -19.61
N GLU A 125 -8.50 33.49 -19.78
CA GLU A 125 -9.34 34.28 -20.70
C GLU A 125 -9.77 35.61 -20.08
N ASP A 126 -9.76 35.70 -18.74
CA ASP A 126 -10.04 36.91 -17.96
C ASP A 126 -8.77 37.76 -17.67
N GLU A 127 -7.58 37.33 -18.10
CA GLU A 127 -6.29 38.07 -18.08
C GLU A 127 -5.98 38.73 -19.44
#